data_AF-A0A2S7XIQ0-F1
#
_entry.id   AF-A0A2S7XIQ0-F1
#
_cell.length_a   1.000
_cell.length_b   1.000
_cell.length_c   1.000
_cell.angle_alpha   90.00
_cell.angle_beta   90.00
_cell.angle_gamma   90.00
#
_symmetry.space_group_name_H-M   'P 1'
#
loop_
_entity.id
_entity.type
_entity.pdbx_description
1 polymer ?
#
loop_
_entity_poly.entity_id
_entity_poly.type
_entity_poly.pdbx_seq_one_letter_code
_entity_poly.pdbx_strand_id
1 'polypeptide(L)'
;MKTIISILAIIFSSLSFAYPMDDIYKTLDITSFSSSLMPKRVGNEKHFSELNLPKPVITDSSILIESERWHYQLNIVEKDEQNLHVCFIDKALKGSYNAQSSMILRKYGNEYVAISMKSNACDNFAL
;
A
#
# COMPACT_ATOMS: atom_id res chain seq x y z
N MET A 1 -42.85 -12.88 43.75
CA MET A 1 -41.93 -13.58 42.84
C MET A 1 -42.09 -12.99 41.45
N LYS A 2 -41.03 -12.37 40.90
CA LYS A 2 -40.73 -12.08 39.47
C LYS A 2 -39.94 -10.78 39.36
N THR A 3 -38.62 -10.90 39.45
CA THR A 3 -37.68 -9.85 39.07
C THR A 3 -37.42 -10.00 37.57
N ILE A 4 -37.83 -9.04 36.76
CA ILE A 4 -37.57 -9.04 35.32
C ILE A 4 -36.16 -8.48 35.12
N ILE A 5 -35.23 -9.33 34.70
CA ILE A 5 -33.86 -8.96 34.34
C ILE A 5 -33.88 -8.60 32.85
N SER A 6 -33.82 -7.30 32.54
CA SER A 6 -33.60 -6.83 31.17
C SER A 6 -32.10 -6.90 30.85
N ILE A 7 -31.70 -7.85 30.03
CA ILE A 7 -30.33 -7.98 29.52
C ILE A 7 -30.16 -6.97 28.37
N LEU A 8 -29.38 -5.91 28.62
CA LEU A 8 -28.96 -4.93 27.63
C LEU A 8 -27.89 -5.57 26.74
N ALA A 9 -28.26 -5.96 25.52
CA ALA A 9 -27.30 -6.43 24.51
C ALA A 9 -26.51 -5.23 23.96
N ILE A 10 -25.30 -5.03 24.45
CA ILE A 10 -24.34 -4.08 23.89
C ILE A 10 -23.79 -4.72 22.60
N ILE A 11 -24.30 -4.28 21.45
CA ILE A 11 -23.75 -4.63 20.15
C ILE A 11 -22.41 -3.90 20.03
N PHE A 12 -21.31 -4.62 20.29
CA PHE A 12 -19.97 -4.16 19.92
C PHE A 12 -19.85 -4.22 18.39
N SER A 13 -20.12 -3.11 17.73
CA SER A 13 -19.71 -2.89 16.35
C SER A 13 -18.19 -2.81 16.35
N SER A 14 -17.52 -3.94 16.14
CA SER A 14 -16.11 -3.91 15.76
C SER A 14 -16.04 -3.20 14.40
N LEU A 15 -15.71 -1.91 14.44
CA LEU A 15 -15.20 -1.22 13.26
C LEU A 15 -14.01 -2.06 12.81
N SER A 16 -14.23 -2.85 11.77
CA SER A 16 -13.17 -3.57 11.10
C SER A 16 -12.30 -2.47 10.53
N PHE A 17 -11.21 -2.14 11.24
CA PHE A 17 -10.13 -1.36 10.67
C PHE A 17 -9.59 -2.21 9.53
N ALA A 18 -10.20 -2.10 8.35
CA ALA A 18 -9.58 -2.55 7.13
C ALA A 18 -8.32 -1.70 7.03
N TYR A 19 -7.16 -2.29 7.30
CA TYR A 19 -5.89 -1.60 7.19
C TYR A 19 -5.78 -1.14 5.74
N PRO A 20 -5.73 0.17 5.48
CA PRO A 20 -5.68 0.67 4.11
C PRO A 20 -4.50 0.06 3.34
N MET A 21 -3.43 -0.33 4.04
CA MET A 21 -2.25 -0.97 3.44
C MET A 21 -2.52 -2.38 2.89
N ASP A 22 -3.35 -3.21 3.55
CA ASP A 22 -3.73 -4.51 3.00
C ASP A 22 -4.54 -4.36 1.71
N ASP A 23 -5.41 -3.36 1.67
CA ASP A 23 -6.22 -3.04 0.49
C ASP A 23 -5.35 -2.50 -0.64
N ILE A 24 -4.45 -1.55 -0.34
CA ILE A 24 -3.46 -1.03 -1.30
C ILE A 24 -2.59 -2.15 -1.87
N TYR A 25 -2.09 -3.07 -1.03
CA TYR A 25 -1.29 -4.21 -1.51
C TYR A 25 -2.06 -5.08 -2.52
N LYS A 26 -3.36 -5.25 -2.31
CA LYS A 26 -4.22 -6.10 -3.15
C LYS A 26 -4.75 -5.40 -4.39
N THR A 27 -4.87 -4.07 -4.38
CA THR A 27 -5.68 -3.34 -5.37
C THR A 27 -5.00 -2.11 -5.98
N LEU A 28 -3.76 -1.79 -5.59
CA LEU A 28 -2.99 -0.76 -6.30
C LEU A 28 -2.59 -1.25 -7.69
N ASP A 29 -3.08 -0.58 -8.73
CA ASP A 29 -2.63 -0.79 -10.10
C ASP A 29 -1.18 -0.30 -10.22
N ILE A 30 -0.23 -1.23 -10.13
CA ILE A 30 1.21 -0.93 -10.23
C ILE A 30 1.60 -0.40 -11.62
N THR A 31 0.71 -0.51 -12.62
CA THR A 31 0.95 -0.03 -13.98
C THR A 31 0.69 1.46 -14.14
N SER A 32 0.08 2.10 -13.15
CA SER A 32 -0.18 3.54 -13.15
C SER A 32 1.06 4.39 -12.83
N PHE A 33 2.20 3.75 -12.53
CA PHE A 33 3.47 4.44 -12.28
C PHE A 33 4.65 3.62 -12.80
N SER A 34 5.75 4.30 -13.13
CA SER A 34 6.96 3.63 -13.61
C SER A 34 7.73 3.00 -12.45
N SER A 35 8.10 1.72 -12.59
CA SER A 35 8.93 0.99 -11.62
C SER A 35 9.57 -0.25 -12.24
N SER A 36 10.53 -0.83 -11.53
CA SER A 36 11.14 -2.12 -11.85
C SER A 36 10.19 -3.33 -11.65
N LEU A 37 8.96 -3.09 -11.19
CA LEU A 37 7.92 -4.12 -11.11
C LEU A 37 7.36 -4.46 -12.49
N MET A 38 7.39 -3.53 -13.44
CA MET A 38 6.77 -3.74 -14.77
C MET A 38 7.34 -4.97 -15.50
N PRO A 39 8.66 -5.19 -15.56
CA PRO A 39 9.23 -6.39 -16.18
C PRO A 39 8.99 -7.70 -15.40
N LYS A 40 8.44 -7.64 -14.17
CA LYS A 40 8.17 -8.82 -13.33
C LYS A 40 6.77 -9.40 -13.54
N ARG A 41 5.90 -8.66 -14.21
CA ARG A 41 4.53 -9.06 -14.51
C ARG A 41 4.51 -10.21 -15.51
N VAL A 42 3.59 -11.14 -15.33
CA VAL A 42 3.25 -12.17 -16.31
C VAL A 42 1.82 -11.93 -16.81
N GLY A 43 1.66 -11.73 -18.11
CA GLY A 43 0.36 -11.47 -18.72
C GLY A 43 -0.28 -10.16 -18.21
N ASN A 44 -1.46 -10.26 -17.60
CA ASN A 44 -2.29 -9.12 -17.21
C ASN A 44 -2.22 -8.76 -15.71
N GLU A 45 -1.24 -9.28 -14.97
CA GLU A 45 -1.04 -8.92 -13.55
C GLU A 45 -0.88 -7.41 -13.40
N LYS A 46 -1.54 -6.81 -12.41
CA LYS A 46 -1.56 -5.37 -12.13
C LYS A 46 -1.39 -5.02 -10.66
N HIS A 47 -1.47 -6.00 -9.75
CA HIS A 47 -1.40 -5.74 -8.31
C HIS A 47 -0.19 -6.41 -7.67
N PHE A 48 0.33 -5.86 -6.57
CA PHE A 48 1.45 -6.49 -5.85
C PHE A 48 1.16 -7.94 -5.44
N SER A 49 -0.08 -8.21 -5.03
CA SER A 49 -0.54 -9.54 -4.61
C SER A 49 -0.59 -10.58 -5.74
N GLU A 50 -0.57 -10.13 -7.00
CA GLU A 50 -0.60 -11.02 -8.16
C GLU A 50 0.81 -11.37 -8.64
N LEU A 51 1.79 -10.52 -8.35
CA LEU A 51 3.18 -10.78 -8.71
C LEU A 51 3.77 -11.91 -7.86
N ASN A 52 4.64 -12.72 -8.47
CA ASN A 52 5.47 -13.69 -7.76
C ASN A 52 6.61 -12.99 -6.98
N LEU A 53 6.22 -12.28 -5.93
CA LEU A 53 7.10 -11.56 -5.01
C LEU A 53 7.15 -12.26 -3.64
N PRO A 54 8.20 -12.01 -2.84
CA PRO A 54 8.23 -12.43 -1.44
C PRO A 54 7.03 -11.91 -0.66
N LYS A 55 6.70 -12.60 0.44
CA LYS A 55 5.62 -12.19 1.33
C LYS A 55 5.90 -10.78 1.88
N PRO A 56 4.91 -9.86 1.83
CA PRO A 56 5.12 -8.52 2.35
C PRO A 56 5.14 -8.50 3.89
N VAL A 57 5.83 -7.52 4.44
CA VAL A 57 5.60 -7.02 5.80
C VAL A 57 4.71 -5.79 5.69
N ILE A 58 3.49 -5.86 6.21
CA ILE A 58 2.49 -4.80 6.15
C ILE A 58 2.31 -4.21 7.56
N THR A 59 2.36 -2.89 7.65
CA THR A 59 2.06 -2.11 8.86
C THR A 59 0.91 -1.14 8.57
N ASP A 60 0.55 -0.31 9.55
CA ASP A 60 -0.51 0.70 9.38
C ASP A 60 -0.16 1.79 8.35
N SER A 61 1.12 1.97 8.03
CA SER A 61 1.61 3.02 7.13
C SER A 61 2.59 2.54 6.07
N SER A 62 2.98 1.25 6.05
CA SER A 62 3.96 0.74 5.10
C SER A 62 3.66 -0.66 4.55
N ILE A 63 4.10 -0.89 3.33
CA ILE A 63 4.25 -2.21 2.71
C ILE A 63 5.73 -2.35 2.37
N LEU A 64 6.39 -3.36 2.93
CA LEU A 64 7.76 -3.74 2.59
C LEU A 64 7.76 -5.10 1.91
N ILE A 65 8.36 -5.19 0.73
CA ILE A 65 8.60 -6.45 0.00
C ILE A 65 10.09 -6.52 -0.30
N GLU A 66 10.77 -7.47 0.33
CA GLU A 66 12.22 -7.62 0.21
C GLU A 66 12.61 -9.04 -0.21
N SER A 67 13.54 -9.11 -1.14
CA SER A 67 14.21 -10.33 -1.60
C SER A 67 15.72 -10.13 -1.51
N GLU A 68 16.53 -11.15 -1.83
CA GLU A 68 17.98 -11.00 -1.92
C GLU A 68 18.48 -9.98 -2.98
N ARG A 69 17.61 -9.55 -3.91
CA ARG A 69 17.98 -8.70 -5.05
C ARG A 69 17.27 -7.35 -5.07
N TRP A 70 16.11 -7.25 -4.44
CA TRP A 70 15.21 -6.10 -4.55
C TRP A 70 14.62 -5.74 -3.21
N HIS A 71 14.55 -4.44 -2.97
CA HIS A 71 13.87 -3.80 -1.86
C HIS A 71 12.79 -2.87 -2.44
N TYR A 72 11.54 -3.22 -2.17
CA TYR A 72 10.37 -2.40 -2.51
C TYR A 72 9.72 -1.94 -1.23
N GLN A 73 9.49 -0.63 -1.10
CA GLN A 73 8.79 -0.11 0.05
C GLN A 73 7.83 0.99 -0.36
N LEU A 74 6.57 0.87 0.05
CA LEU A 74 5.56 1.91 -0.09
C LEU A 74 5.22 2.42 1.30
N ASN A 75 5.44 3.71 1.54
CA ASN A 75 5.12 4.38 2.80
C ASN A 75 4.06 5.44 2.56
N ILE A 76 2.99 5.46 3.35
CA ILE A 76 2.11 6.63 3.44
C ILE A 76 2.79 7.67 4.31
N VAL A 77 2.95 8.88 3.79
CA VAL A 77 3.52 10.00 4.53
C VAL A 77 2.46 11.01 4.97
N GLU A 78 1.39 11.17 4.19
CA GLU A 78 0.30 12.10 4.47
C GLU A 78 -1.01 11.56 3.90
N LYS A 79 -2.13 11.92 4.53
CA LYS A 79 -3.48 11.57 4.09
C LYS A 79 -4.33 12.83 4.08
N ASP A 80 -5.04 13.07 2.99
CA ASP A 80 -6.12 14.05 2.91
C ASP A 80 -7.46 13.34 2.70
N GLU A 81 -8.55 14.08 2.52
CA GLU A 81 -9.91 13.53 2.43
C GLU A 81 -10.07 12.44 1.34
N GLN A 82 -9.28 12.51 0.26
CA GLN A 82 -9.47 11.65 -0.92
C GLN A 82 -8.18 10.97 -1.39
N ASN A 83 -7.02 11.42 -0.89
CA ASN A 83 -5.73 11.00 -1.40
C ASN A 83 -4.79 10.52 -0.30
N LEU A 84 -3.95 9.56 -0.69
CA LEU A 84 -2.82 9.11 0.10
C LEU A 84 -1.55 9.58 -0.59
N HIS A 85 -0.78 10.40 0.10
CA HIS A 85 0.54 10.81 -0.36
C HIS A 85 1.53 9.77 0.10
N VAL A 86 2.26 9.17 -0.85
CA VAL A 86 3.11 8.02 -0.59
C VAL A 86 4.49 8.19 -1.18
N CYS A 87 5.47 7.55 -0.53
CA CYS A 87 6.80 7.34 -1.07
C CYS A 87 6.97 5.89 -1.45
N PHE A 88 7.32 5.66 -2.71
CA PHE A 88 7.67 4.34 -3.20
C PHE A 88 9.18 4.26 -3.48
N ILE A 89 9.85 3.37 -2.75
CA ILE A 89 11.25 3.03 -2.92
C ILE A 89 11.33 1.78 -3.78
N ASP A 90 12.17 1.85 -4.80
CA ASP A 90 12.43 0.80 -5.77
C ASP A 90 13.95 0.66 -5.92
N LYS A 91 14.53 -0.26 -5.14
CA LYS A 91 15.98 -0.35 -4.96
C LYS A 91 16.47 -1.76 -5.27
N ALA A 92 17.48 -1.85 -6.12
CA ALA A 92 18.25 -3.08 -6.27
C ALA A 92 19.22 -3.21 -5.09
N LEU A 93 19.18 -4.33 -4.37
CA LEU A 93 20.16 -4.65 -3.31
C LEU A 93 21.51 -5.08 -3.90
N LYS A 94 21.50 -5.49 -5.18
CA LYS A 94 22.70 -5.79 -5.97
C LYS A 94 22.64 -4.98 -7.27
N GLY A 95 23.49 -3.97 -7.39
CA GLY A 95 23.54 -3.05 -8.53
C GLY A 95 23.45 -1.59 -8.09
N SER A 96 23.35 -0.69 -9.06
CA SER A 96 23.30 0.76 -8.83
C SER A 96 21.89 1.37 -8.90
N TYR A 97 20.88 0.57 -9.26
CA TYR A 97 19.52 1.07 -9.40
C TYR A 97 18.92 1.38 -8.03
N ASN A 98 18.61 2.65 -7.80
CA ASN A 98 18.01 3.16 -6.58
C ASN A 98 17.09 4.32 -6.95
N ALA A 99 15.79 4.08 -6.91
CA ALA A 99 14.78 5.06 -7.25
C ALA A 99 13.82 5.28 -6.09
N GLN A 100 13.40 6.53 -5.92
CA GLN A 100 12.32 6.92 -5.02
C GLN A 100 11.33 7.77 -5.81
N SER A 101 10.06 7.39 -5.75
CA SER A 101 8.97 8.12 -6.39
C SER A 101 7.99 8.62 -5.34
N SER A 102 7.71 9.91 -5.41
CA SER A 102 6.63 10.54 -4.65
C SER A 102 5.33 10.40 -5.44
N MET A 103 4.27 9.87 -4.83
CA MET A 103 3.03 9.58 -5.54
C MET A 103 1.81 9.97 -4.73
N ILE A 104 0.73 10.30 -5.44
CA ILE A 104 -0.61 10.47 -4.88
C ILE A 104 -1.43 9.27 -5.31
N LEU A 105 -1.87 8.45 -4.35
CA LEU A 105 -2.80 7.36 -4.59
C LEU A 105 -4.23 7.82 -4.33
N ARG A 106 -5.12 7.46 -5.24
CA ARG A 106 -6.57 7.67 -5.08
C ARG A 106 -7.30 6.36 -5.35
N LYS A 107 -8.35 6.11 -4.57
CA LYS A 107 -9.24 4.96 -4.77
C LYS A 107 -10.34 5.29 -5.78
N TYR A 108 -10.48 4.48 -6.82
CA TYR A 108 -11.57 4.53 -7.79
C TYR A 108 -12.31 3.20 -7.76
N GLY A 109 -13.49 3.18 -7.12
CA GLY A 109 -14.23 1.94 -6.90
C GLY A 109 -13.42 0.98 -6.03
N ASN A 110 -12.97 -0.14 -6.61
CA ASN A 110 -12.20 -1.17 -5.92
C ASN A 110 -10.69 -1.10 -6.16
N GLU A 111 -10.21 -0.19 -6.99
CA GLU A 111 -8.79 -0.08 -7.34
C GLU A 111 -8.16 1.19 -6.77
N TYR A 112 -6.91 1.10 -6.33
CA TYR A 112 -6.06 2.27 -6.12
C TYR A 112 -5.25 2.56 -7.38
N VAL A 113 -5.10 3.84 -7.71
CA VAL A 113 -4.31 4.29 -8.86
C VAL A 113 -3.41 5.43 -8.41
N ALA A 114 -2.15 5.42 -8.85
CA ALA A 114 -1.26 6.58 -8.71
C ALA A 114 -1.64 7.64 -9.76
N ILE A 115 -2.12 8.79 -9.31
CA ILE A 115 -2.67 9.86 -10.17
C ILE A 115 -1.72 11.04 -10.39
N SER A 116 -0.64 11.12 -9.61
CA SER A 116 0.41 12.14 -9.76
C SER A 116 1.71 11.62 -9.18
N MET A 117 2.84 12.01 -9.80
CA MET A 117 4.20 11.74 -9.33
C MET A 117 4.89 12.98 -8.71
N LYS A 118 4.14 14.07 -8.51
CA LYS A 118 4.65 15.34 -7.97
C LYS A 118 3.94 15.65 -6.66
N SER A 119 4.42 15.09 -5.56
CA SER A 119 4.20 15.69 -4.24
C SER A 119 5.54 15.82 -3.51
N ASN A 120 5.60 16.70 -2.53
CA ASN A 120 6.77 16.87 -1.66
C ASN A 120 6.79 15.80 -0.54
N ALA A 121 6.03 14.71 -0.71
CA ALA A 121 5.93 13.62 0.25
C ALA A 121 7.29 13.00 0.62
N CYS A 122 8.23 13.03 -0.33
CA CYS A 122 9.50 12.31 -0.23
C CYS A 122 10.70 13.25 -0.23
N ASP A 123 10.57 14.39 0.46
CA ASP A 123 11.57 15.45 0.53
C ASP A 123 12.96 14.96 0.97
N ASN A 124 13.01 13.86 1.73
CA ASN A 124 14.24 13.14 2.01
C ASN A 124 14.31 11.86 1.16
N PHE A 125 15.38 11.71 0.39
CA PHE A 125 15.68 10.45 -0.28
C PHE A 125 16.07 9.40 0.77
N ALA A 126 15.37 8.27 0.81
CA ALA A 126 15.71 7.16 1.70
C ALA A 126 17.08 6.58 1.29
N LEU A 127 18.07 6.67 2.19
CA LEU A 127 19.44 6.18 2.00
C LEU A 127 19.49 4.64 1.90
#